data_AF-A0A6A5S401-F1
#
_entry.id   AF-A0A6A5S401-F1
#
_cell.length_a   1.000
_cell.length_b   1.000
_cell.length_c   1.000
_cell.angle_alpha   90.00
_cell.angle_beta   90.00
_cell.angle_gamma   90.00
#
_symmetry.space_group_name_H-M   'P 1'
#
loop_
_entity.id
_entity.type
_entity.pdbx_description
1 polymer ?
#
loop_
_entity_poly.entity_id
_entity_poly.type
_entity_poly.pdbx_seq_one_letter_code
_entity_poly.pdbx_strand_id
1 'polypeptide(L)' 'HEAVVKMLLEIGNADVNSKDSTGQTPLSWAAKKWHKAVVKMLLETGKVDVDSKDS' A
#
# COMPACT_ATOMS: atom_id res chain seq x y z
N HIS A 1 11.46 -4.34 -4.53
CA HIS A 1 11.23 -3.26 -3.53
C HIS A 1 10.63 -3.76 -2.22
N GLU A 2 10.42 -5.07 -2.03
CA GLU A 2 9.73 -5.63 -0.86
C GLU A 2 10.41 -5.30 0.48
N ALA A 3 11.75 -5.39 0.55
CA ALA A 3 12.49 -5.08 1.78
C ALA A 3 12.28 -3.63 2.25
N VAL A 4 12.22 -2.67 1.31
CA VAL A 4 11.99 -1.26 1.63
C VAL A 4 10.54 -1.04 2.08
N VAL A 5 9.58 -1.68 1.42
CA VAL A 5 8.16 -1.63 1.84
C VAL A 5 8.03 -2.15 3.27
N LYS A 6 8.64 -3.30 3.59
CA LYS A 6 8.61 -3.88 4.93
C LYS A 6 9.21 -2.92 5.97
N MET A 7 10.37 -2.33 5.68
CA MET A 7 11.01 -1.35 6.56
C MET A 7 10.11 -0.13 6.83
N LEU A 8 9.44 0.40 5.80
CA LEU A 8 8.53 1.55 5.92
C LEU A 8 7.28 1.22 6.74
N LEU A 9 6.74 0.00 6.60
CA LEU A 9 5.58 -0.46 7.38
C LEU A 9 5.92 -0.70 8.86
N GLU A 10 7.11 -1.22 9.16
CA GLU A 10 7.52 -1.56 10.53
C GLU A 10 8.05 -0.36 11.32
N ILE A 11 8.82 0.54 10.68
CA ILE A 11 9.58 1.61 11.36
C ILE A 11 9.06 2.99 10.99
N GLY A 12 8.59 3.17 9.75
CA GLY A 12 8.36 4.48 9.15
C GLY A 12 7.09 5.20 9.57
N ASN A 13 6.21 4.58 10.37
CA ASN A 13 4.85 5.07 10.65
C ASN A 13 4.12 5.55 9.37
N ALA A 14 4.34 4.84 8.26
CA ALA A 14 3.77 5.21 6.96
C ALA A 14 2.24 5.04 6.97
N ASP A 15 1.52 6.03 6.46
CA ASP A 15 0.08 5.91 6.23
C ASP A 15 -0.17 5.08 4.96
N VAL A 16 -0.64 3.85 5.16
CA VAL A 16 -0.92 2.88 4.09
C VAL A 16 -2.15 3.23 3.24
N ASN A 17 -2.96 4.22 3.66
CA ASN A 17 -4.14 4.68 2.95
C ASN A 17 -3.95 6.08 2.34
N SER A 18 -2.76 6.67 2.46
CA SER A 18 -2.46 7.97 1.85
C SER A 18 -2.70 7.92 0.35
N LYS A 19 -3.43 8.91 -0.17
CA LYS A 19 -3.72 9.04 -1.60
C LYS A 19 -2.73 9.98 -2.28
N ASP A 20 -2.32 9.63 -3.49
CA ASP A 20 -1.64 10.58 -4.36
C ASP A 20 -2.64 11.58 -5.00
N SER A 21 -2.14 12.48 -5.86
CA SER A 21 -2.97 13.48 -6.55
C SER A 21 -4.03 12.90 -7.49
N THR A 22 -3.94 11.60 -7.81
CA THR A 22 -4.92 10.87 -8.63
C THR A 22 -5.87 10.00 -7.79
N GLY A 23 -5.78 10.09 -6.46
CA GLY A 23 -6.60 9.30 -5.55
C GLY A 23 -6.09 7.87 -5.32
N GLN A 24 -4.96 7.47 -5.93
CA GLN A 24 -4.43 6.12 -5.80
C GLN A 24 -3.75 5.93 -4.45
N THR A 25 -4.06 4.83 -3.78
CA THR A 25 -3.39 4.36 -2.56
C THR A 25 -2.16 3.50 -2.88
N PRO A 26 -1.26 3.24 -1.91
CA PRO A 26 -0.21 2.25 -2.05
C PRO A 26 -0.71 0.88 -2.53
N LEU A 27 -1.91 0.46 -2.10
CA LEU A 27 -2.52 -0.80 -2.53
C LEU A 27 -2.92 -0.75 -4.01
N SER A 28 -3.55 0.34 -4.47
CA SER A 28 -3.93 0.53 -5.88
C SER A 28 -2.70 0.46 -6.80
N TRP A 29 -1.61 1.14 -6.42
CA TRP A 29 -0.34 1.06 -7.14
C TRP A 29 0.25 -0.35 -7.19
N ALA A 30 0.28 -1.06 -6.07
CA ALA A 30 0.81 -2.42 -6.00
C ALA A 30 0.00 -3.39 -6.88
N ALA A 31 -1.32 -3.28 -6.88
CA ALA A 31 -2.21 -4.09 -7.71
C ALA A 31 -2.01 -3.78 -9.21
N LYS A 32 -2.01 -2.49 -9.58
CA LYS A 32 -1.81 -2.03 -10.97
C LYS A 32 -0.47 -2.46 -11.57
N LYS A 33 0.57 -2.57 -10.72
CA LYS A 33 1.92 -3.01 -11.12
C LYS A 33 2.16 -4.51 -10.90
N TRP A 34 1.14 -5.28 -10.54
CA TRP A 34 1.22 -6.72 -10.33
C TRP A 34 2.23 -7.14 -9.24
N HIS A 35 2.47 -6.26 -8.26
CA HIS A 35 3.39 -6.52 -7.15
C HIS A 35 2.71 -7.35 -6.05
N LYS A 36 2.44 -8.63 -6.33
CA LYS A 36 1.69 -9.55 -5.45
C LYS A 36 2.21 -9.61 -4.02
N ALA A 37 3.53 -9.64 -3.82
CA ALA A 37 4.12 -9.67 -2.48
C ALA A 37 3.89 -8.37 -1.69
N VAL A 38 3.93 -7.22 -2.37
CA VAL A 38 3.61 -5.91 -1.78
C VAL A 38 2.14 -5.82 -1.43
N VAL A 39 1.24 -6.30 -2.29
CA VAL A 39 -0.19 -6.42 -1.99
C VAL A 39 -0.41 -7.24 -0.72
N LYS A 40 0.22 -8.41 -0.63
CA LYS A 40 0.10 -9.27 0.56
C LYS A 40 0.61 -8.57 1.82
N MET A 41 1.80 -7.96 1.79
CA MET A 41 2.35 -7.22 2.93
C MET A 41 1.44 -6.07 3.39
N LEU A 42 0.87 -5.29 2.46
CA LEU A 42 -0.04 -4.21 2.79
C LEU A 42 -1.32 -4.74 3.46
N LEU A 43 -1.91 -5.81 2.93
CA LEU A 43 -3.11 -6.44 3.52
C LEU A 43 -2.84 -7.02 4.91
N GLU A 44 -1.66 -7.62 5.13
CA GLU A 44 -1.26 -8.19 6.42
C GLU A 44 -1.15 -7.13 7.54
N THR A 45 -1.05 -5.84 7.21
CA THR A 45 -1.08 -4.77 8.21
C THR A 45 -2.44 -4.66 8.93
N GLY A 46 -3.52 -5.13 8.32
CA GLY A 46 -4.89 -5.00 8.84
C GLY A 46 -5.43 -3.57 8.90
N LYS A 47 -4.69 -2.58 8.39
CA LYS A 47 -5.03 -1.14 8.44
C LYS A 47 -5.51 -0.58 7.10
N VAL A 48 -5.36 -1.36 6.03
CA VAL A 48 -5.66 -0.92 4.67
C VAL A 48 -7.16 -0.86 4.43
N ASP A 49 -7.64 0.25 3.89
CA ASP A 49 -8.98 0.38 3.33
C ASP A 49 -8.98 -0.16 1.89
N VAL A 50 -9.49 -1.38 1.72
CA VAL A 50 -9.53 -2.08 0.44
C VAL A 50 -10.59 -1.52 -0.52
N ASP A 51 -11.59 -0.80 0.00
CA ASP A 51 -12.69 -0.23 -0.77
C ASP A 51 -12.42 1.22 -1.17
N SER A 52 -11.26 1.77 -0.76
CA SER A 52 -10.82 3.11 -1.17
C SER A 52 -10.71 3.19 -2.69
N LYS A 53 -11.51 4.10 -3.26
CA LYS A 53 -11.54 4.35 -4.70
C LYS A 53 -10.52 5.41 -5.11
N ASP A 54 -9.94 5.20 -6.28
CA ASP A 54 -9.21 6.24 -7.02
C ASP A 54 -10.18 7.37 -7.43
N SER A 55 -9.65 8.53 -7.84
CA SER A 55 -10.46 9.68 -8.30
C SER A 55 -11.09 9.48 -9.67
#